data_AF-A0A6I5EIC7-F1
#
_entry.id   AF-A0A6I5EIC7-F1
#
_cell.length_a   1.000
_cell.length_b   1.000
_cell.length_c   1.000
_cell.angle_alpha   90.00
_cell.angle_beta   90.00
_cell.angle_gamma   90.00
#
_symmetry.space_group_name_H-M   'P 1'
#
loop_
_entity.id
_entity.type
_entity.pdbx_description
1 polymer ?
#
loop_
_entity_poly.entity_id
_entity_poly.type
_entity_poly.pdbx_seq_one_letter_code
_entity_poly.pdbx_strand_id
1 'polypeptide(L)'
;MSYVGPDFDPPQPRRFRRAPLTVALAALVPGALLGWLVYEAVGAPGGGDGSDKAAGGTTSASASKKSSASSSSAGGSGSPAASATDDGEKPGTSSSTPASPTSGPAASGPLRGKVVVIDPGHNSGNFQHTADINRKVNIGTNWKECDTTGTSTNAGYTEARFTLDVARRLRTILQKEGATVKFTQDGDRSWGPCVDERARIGNRAHADAVVSIHADGSAAGNRGFHVILPGAVHGGAADTRPIVASSRDLGERIAGNFVRVTGSAPSNYVGDGTGLVTREDLGGLNLSTVPKVFIECANMRDGKDAARVTSDAWRQKAAQGISDGIVNFLQP
;
A
#
# COMPACT_ATOMS: atom_id res chain seq x y z
N MET A 1 -64.03 -1.79 44.44
CA MET A 1 -63.97 -1.19 43.09
C MET A 1 -63.38 -2.21 42.14
N SER A 2 -64.04 -2.45 41.03
CA SER A 2 -63.48 -3.19 39.89
C SER A 2 -63.04 -2.17 38.85
N TYR A 3 -61.82 -2.28 38.33
CA TYR A 3 -61.40 -1.56 37.13
C TYR A 3 -60.61 -2.52 36.24
N VAL A 4 -61.21 -2.85 35.10
CA VAL A 4 -60.63 -3.74 34.09
C VAL A 4 -59.92 -2.84 33.08
N GLY A 5 -58.60 -2.99 32.95
CA GLY A 5 -57.84 -2.34 31.89
C GLY A 5 -58.12 -3.02 30.54
N PRO A 6 -58.02 -2.30 29.40
CA PRO A 6 -58.41 -2.83 28.11
C PRO A 6 -57.45 -3.93 27.61
N ASP A 7 -58.02 -5.06 27.19
CA ASP A 7 -57.32 -6.10 26.44
C ASP A 7 -56.82 -5.55 25.10
N PHE A 8 -55.56 -5.84 24.77
CA PHE A 8 -55.01 -5.56 23.44
C PHE A 8 -55.16 -6.78 22.54
N ASP A 9 -55.99 -6.67 21.50
CA ASP A 9 -56.10 -7.69 20.45
C ASP A 9 -54.75 -7.94 19.75
N PRO A 10 -54.38 -9.20 19.47
CA PRO A 10 -53.15 -9.52 18.74
C PRO A 10 -53.25 -9.10 17.25
N PRO A 11 -52.16 -8.62 16.64
CA PRO A 11 -52.20 -8.08 15.28
C PRO A 11 -52.47 -9.15 14.21
N GLN A 12 -53.50 -8.90 13.39
CA GLN A 12 -53.85 -9.72 12.22
C GLN A 12 -52.74 -9.73 11.15
N PRO A 13 -52.43 -10.88 10.52
CA PRO A 13 -51.40 -10.97 9.50
C PRO A 13 -51.82 -10.31 8.17
N ARG A 14 -50.98 -9.40 7.65
CA ARG A 14 -51.21 -8.73 6.36
C ARG A 14 -51.10 -9.71 5.19
N ARG A 15 -52.21 -9.90 4.46
CA ARG A 15 -52.23 -10.64 3.18
C ARG A 15 -51.49 -9.85 2.09
N PHE A 16 -50.34 -10.35 1.63
CA PHE A 16 -49.69 -9.86 0.42
C PHE A 16 -50.50 -10.25 -0.83
N ARG A 17 -50.99 -9.26 -1.58
CA ARG A 17 -51.51 -9.48 -2.93
C ARG A 17 -50.32 -9.64 -3.90
N ARG A 18 -50.20 -10.79 -4.55
CA ARG A 18 -49.26 -11.00 -5.66
C ARG A 18 -49.80 -10.27 -6.90
N ALA A 19 -49.05 -9.30 -7.42
CA ALA A 19 -49.26 -8.78 -8.76
C ALA A 19 -48.39 -9.58 -9.77
N PRO A 20 -48.86 -9.84 -10.99
CA PRO A 20 -48.07 -10.52 -12.00
C PRO A 20 -46.99 -9.59 -12.56
N LEU A 21 -45.72 -10.00 -12.49
CA LEU A 21 -44.63 -9.31 -13.19
C LEU A 21 -44.60 -9.77 -14.66
N THR A 22 -44.83 -8.83 -15.58
CA THR A 22 -44.53 -9.02 -16.99
C THR A 22 -43.02 -8.93 -17.21
N VAL A 23 -42.41 -10.00 -17.70
CA VAL A 23 -40.98 -10.05 -18.03
C VAL A 23 -40.75 -9.38 -19.37
N ALA A 24 -40.15 -8.18 -19.37
CA ALA A 24 -39.60 -7.55 -20.57
C ALA A 24 -38.10 -7.90 -20.67
N LEU A 25 -37.75 -8.72 -21.66
CA LEU A 25 -36.36 -9.04 -22.00
C LEU A 25 -35.71 -7.85 -22.72
N ALA A 26 -34.89 -7.08 -21.99
CA ALA A 26 -33.98 -6.11 -22.58
C ALA A 26 -32.59 -6.75 -22.72
N ALA A 27 -32.19 -7.08 -23.96
CA ALA A 27 -30.84 -7.56 -24.25
C ALA A 27 -29.86 -6.38 -24.26
N LEU A 28 -28.86 -6.41 -23.37
CA LEU A 28 -27.70 -5.53 -23.41
C LEU A 28 -26.42 -6.36 -23.51
N VAL A 29 -25.79 -6.29 -24.69
CA VAL A 29 -24.48 -6.88 -25.00
C VAL A 29 -23.40 -5.81 -24.70
N PRO A 30 -22.22 -6.16 -24.17
CA PRO A 30 -21.40 -5.22 -23.40
C PRO A 30 -20.53 -4.29 -24.26
N GLY A 31 -20.61 -2.98 -24.00
CA GLY A 31 -19.70 -1.97 -24.53
C GLY A 31 -18.67 -1.52 -23.49
N ALA A 32 -17.55 -2.26 -23.38
CA ALA A 32 -16.43 -1.89 -22.49
C ALA A 32 -15.06 -2.35 -23.03
N LEU A 33 -14.85 -2.26 -24.35
CA LEU A 33 -13.55 -2.36 -25.00
C LEU A 33 -13.48 -1.33 -26.14
N LEU A 34 -12.85 -0.18 -25.89
CA LEU A 34 -12.26 0.77 -26.86
C LEU A 34 -11.80 2.02 -26.08
N GLY A 35 -10.58 1.97 -25.55
CA GLY A 35 -9.97 3.04 -24.76
C GLY A 35 -8.45 3.17 -24.95
N TRP A 36 -7.93 2.59 -26.03
CA TRP A 36 -6.53 2.67 -26.46
C TRP A 36 -6.50 2.57 -27.99
N LEU A 37 -5.59 3.29 -28.64
CA LEU A 37 -5.37 3.39 -30.10
C LEU A 37 -6.24 4.42 -30.87
N VAL A 38 -6.00 5.72 -30.66
CA VAL A 38 -5.84 6.70 -31.78
C VAL A 38 -4.87 7.81 -31.35
N TYR A 39 -3.59 7.67 -31.70
CA TYR A 39 -2.75 8.76 -32.23
C TYR A 39 -1.42 8.18 -32.71
N GLU A 40 -1.39 7.72 -33.97
CA GLU A 40 -0.19 7.74 -34.82
C GLU A 40 -0.59 7.45 -36.28
N ALA A 41 0.18 7.99 -37.22
CA ALA A 41 0.19 7.68 -38.66
C ALA A 41 -1.09 7.83 -39.52
N VAL A 42 -1.36 9.06 -39.99
CA VAL A 42 -1.54 9.38 -41.42
C VAL A 42 -0.99 10.81 -41.63
N GLY A 43 -0.17 11.15 -42.61
CA GLY A 43 0.07 10.49 -43.90
C GLY A 43 -0.40 11.42 -45.03
N ALA A 44 0.44 12.39 -45.40
CA ALA A 44 0.15 13.37 -46.47
C ALA A 44 0.09 12.71 -47.87
N PRO A 45 -0.44 13.38 -48.92
CA PRO A 45 0.45 14.22 -49.75
C PRO A 45 -0.17 15.43 -50.50
N GLY A 46 0.70 16.36 -50.95
CA GLY A 46 0.49 17.30 -52.07
C GLY A 46 -0.12 18.68 -51.73
N GLY A 47 0.30 19.80 -52.33
CA GLY A 47 1.44 20.05 -53.24
C GLY A 47 1.37 21.44 -53.93
N GLY A 48 2.53 22.09 -54.11
CA GLY A 48 2.73 23.36 -54.86
C GLY A 48 2.32 24.65 -54.12
N ASP A 49 2.83 25.85 -54.46
CA ASP A 49 4.03 26.27 -55.20
C ASP A 49 4.28 27.77 -54.88
N GLY A 50 5.46 28.34 -55.15
CA GLY A 50 5.67 29.80 -55.15
C GLY A 50 6.88 30.33 -54.35
N SER A 51 7.93 30.72 -55.09
CA SER A 51 9.13 31.43 -54.61
C SER A 51 8.96 32.97 -54.60
N ASP A 52 9.61 33.70 -53.66
CA ASP A 52 10.78 34.55 -54.00
C ASP A 52 11.41 35.39 -52.83
N LYS A 53 12.76 35.41 -52.84
CA LYS A 53 13.76 36.46 -52.51
C LYS A 53 13.70 37.44 -51.30
N ALA A 54 14.87 37.50 -50.63
CA ALA A 54 15.65 38.71 -50.21
C ALA A 54 15.16 39.55 -48.99
N ALA A 55 16.01 40.22 -48.18
CA ALA A 55 17.48 40.29 -48.03
C ALA A 55 17.90 40.85 -46.63
N GLY A 56 19.20 40.78 -46.29
CA GLY A 56 19.84 41.38 -45.09
C GLY A 56 20.17 40.33 -44.00
N GLY A 57 21.39 40.17 -43.46
CA GLY A 57 22.59 41.02 -43.49
C GLY A 57 22.50 42.14 -42.44
N THR A 58 23.30 42.19 -41.36
CA THR A 58 24.44 41.37 -40.88
C THR A 58 24.29 41.12 -39.33
N THR A 59 25.22 40.66 -38.48
CA THR A 59 26.71 40.61 -38.47
C THR A 59 27.26 39.57 -37.46
N SER A 60 28.58 39.35 -37.52
CA SER A 60 29.52 38.65 -36.62
C SER A 60 29.43 39.02 -35.12
N ALA A 61 30.03 38.28 -34.16
CA ALA A 61 31.16 37.33 -34.18
C ALA A 61 30.97 36.19 -33.14
N SER A 62 31.38 34.94 -33.38
CA SER A 62 32.75 34.37 -33.15
C SER A 62 33.35 34.70 -31.77
N ALA A 63 33.94 33.77 -31.01
CA ALA A 63 34.75 32.62 -31.47
C ALA A 63 34.55 31.31 -30.65
N SER A 64 35.25 30.24 -31.04
CA SER A 64 35.07 28.85 -30.55
C SER A 64 36.40 28.16 -30.23
N LYS A 65 36.37 27.10 -29.38
CA LYS A 65 37.41 26.03 -29.19
C LYS A 65 38.73 26.56 -28.56
N LYS A 66 39.48 25.90 -27.66
CA LYS A 66 40.00 24.51 -27.45
C LYS A 66 40.34 24.34 -25.93
N SER A 67 40.75 23.21 -25.33
CA SER A 67 40.83 21.78 -25.71
C SER A 67 41.03 20.84 -24.48
N SER A 68 40.64 19.57 -24.66
CA SER A 68 40.99 18.30 -23.99
C SER A 68 42.24 18.10 -23.08
N ALA A 69 42.07 17.16 -22.12
CA ALA A 69 42.95 16.02 -21.73
C ALA A 69 43.98 16.08 -20.54
N SER A 70 43.59 15.45 -19.42
CA SER A 70 44.19 14.28 -18.70
C SER A 70 45.68 14.16 -18.27
N SER A 71 45.86 13.62 -17.04
CA SER A 71 47.00 12.81 -16.47
C SER A 71 48.37 13.51 -16.22
N SER A 72 49.22 13.15 -15.24
CA SER A 72 49.28 12.01 -14.29
C SER A 72 50.29 12.18 -13.10
N SER A 73 49.96 11.59 -11.93
CA SER A 73 50.80 10.91 -10.88
C SER A 73 52.22 11.36 -10.43
N ALA A 74 52.39 11.55 -9.10
CA ALA A 74 53.47 11.04 -8.19
C ALA A 74 53.41 11.79 -6.82
N GLY A 75 53.87 11.33 -5.65
CA GLY A 75 54.38 10.01 -5.22
C GLY A 75 55.31 10.09 -3.97
N GLY A 76 54.84 9.66 -2.79
CA GLY A 76 55.61 9.43 -1.53
C GLY A 76 56.03 10.67 -0.72
N SER A 77 56.50 10.61 0.53
CA SER A 77 56.49 9.66 1.66
C SER A 77 57.55 10.16 2.66
N GLY A 78 57.32 10.07 3.98
CA GLY A 78 58.36 10.44 4.97
C GLY A 78 57.91 10.48 6.43
N SER A 79 58.33 9.50 7.22
CA SER A 79 58.35 9.54 8.70
C SER A 79 59.78 9.35 9.20
N PRO A 80 60.06 9.73 10.46
CA PRO A 80 61.00 8.97 11.28
C PRO A 80 60.43 8.61 12.66
N ALA A 81 61.13 7.72 13.38
CA ALA A 81 60.74 7.13 14.67
C ALA A 81 61.95 7.03 15.65
N ALA A 82 61.75 6.34 16.79
CA ALA A 82 62.69 6.07 17.91
C ALA A 82 62.79 7.19 18.99
N SER A 83 63.08 6.96 20.28
CA SER A 83 63.07 5.79 21.21
C SER A 83 63.44 6.29 22.64
N ALA A 84 63.38 5.55 23.76
CA ALA A 84 62.52 4.45 24.28
C ALA A 84 63.03 4.06 25.70
N THR A 85 62.19 3.59 26.64
CA THR A 85 62.61 3.05 27.95
C THR A 85 61.71 1.92 28.47
N ASP A 86 62.23 1.17 29.44
CA ASP A 86 61.93 -0.22 29.77
C ASP A 86 61.29 -0.40 31.17
N ASP A 87 60.69 -1.58 31.38
CA ASP A 87 60.63 -2.39 32.61
C ASP A 87 59.43 -3.35 32.55
N GLY A 88 59.66 -4.64 32.77
CA GLY A 88 58.70 -5.70 32.47
C GLY A 88 58.25 -6.55 33.67
N GLU A 89 57.06 -7.15 33.55
CA GLU A 89 56.65 -8.31 34.35
C GLU A 89 55.86 -9.31 33.48
N LYS A 90 55.91 -10.60 33.82
CA LYS A 90 55.39 -11.73 33.03
C LYS A 90 53.87 -11.98 33.25
N PRO A 91 53.20 -12.82 32.42
CA PRO A 91 51.80 -12.59 32.06
C PRO A 91 50.77 -13.37 32.90
N GLY A 92 49.68 -12.69 33.26
CA GLY A 92 48.44 -13.32 33.69
C GLY A 92 47.58 -13.73 32.50
N THR A 93 47.29 -15.02 32.35
CA THR A 93 46.31 -15.54 31.39
C THR A 93 44.89 -15.09 31.75
N SER A 94 44.34 -14.15 30.97
CA SER A 94 42.94 -13.73 31.06
C SER A 94 42.22 -14.02 29.75
N SER A 95 41.38 -15.04 29.76
CA SER A 95 40.49 -15.42 28.66
C SER A 95 39.51 -14.30 28.33
N SER A 96 39.58 -13.77 27.10
CA SER A 96 38.63 -12.79 26.59
C SER A 96 37.28 -13.44 26.25
N THR A 97 36.34 -13.41 27.19
CA THR A 97 34.94 -13.80 26.95
C THR A 97 34.32 -12.89 25.88
N PRO A 98 33.58 -13.40 24.89
CA PRO A 98 32.88 -12.55 23.93
C PRO A 98 31.82 -11.69 24.63
N ALA A 99 31.84 -10.39 24.37
CA ALA A 99 30.80 -9.49 24.87
C ALA A 99 29.44 -9.90 24.28
N SER A 100 28.47 -10.16 25.16
CA SER A 100 27.09 -10.38 24.73
C SER A 100 26.53 -9.09 24.12
N PRO A 101 25.72 -9.16 23.05
CA PRO A 101 25.13 -7.96 22.47
C PRO A 101 24.18 -7.32 23.49
N THR A 102 24.37 -6.01 23.73
CA THR A 102 23.52 -5.24 24.64
C THR A 102 22.07 -5.29 24.16
N SER A 103 21.24 -6.08 24.84
CA SER A 103 19.80 -6.08 24.63
C SER A 103 19.26 -4.69 24.95
N GLY A 104 18.73 -3.99 23.95
CA GLY A 104 17.93 -2.78 24.18
C GLY A 104 16.74 -3.07 25.10
N PRO A 105 16.09 -2.03 25.65
CA PRO A 105 14.95 -2.21 26.55
C PRO A 105 13.92 -3.16 25.96
N ALA A 106 13.59 -4.22 26.71
CA ALA A 106 12.58 -5.18 26.28
C ALA A 106 11.27 -4.43 26.02
N ALA A 107 10.74 -4.54 24.79
CA ALA A 107 9.62 -3.75 24.34
C ALA A 107 8.41 -3.92 25.27
N SER A 108 8.02 -2.87 25.98
CA SER A 108 6.90 -2.84 26.91
C SER A 108 5.65 -2.35 26.21
N GLY A 109 4.51 -2.99 26.47
CA GLY A 109 3.22 -2.59 25.91
C GLY A 109 2.30 -3.78 25.62
N PRO A 110 1.05 -3.52 25.19
CA PRO A 110 0.04 -4.54 24.92
C PRO A 110 0.41 -5.51 23.78
N LEU A 111 1.32 -5.12 22.88
CA LEU A 111 1.76 -5.95 21.75
C LEU A 111 3.13 -6.61 21.98
N ARG A 112 3.63 -6.66 23.21
CA ARG A 112 4.90 -7.32 23.53
C ARG A 112 4.93 -8.77 23.04
N GLY A 113 5.89 -9.08 22.17
CA GLY A 113 6.06 -10.41 21.59
C GLY A 113 5.20 -10.69 20.36
N LYS A 114 4.35 -9.75 19.94
CA LYS A 114 3.58 -9.83 18.68
C LYS A 114 4.41 -9.37 17.50
N VAL A 115 4.21 -10.02 16.35
CA VAL A 115 4.80 -9.65 15.06
C VAL A 115 3.72 -9.09 14.15
N VAL A 116 3.86 -7.83 13.74
CA VAL A 116 2.96 -7.19 12.77
C VAL A 116 3.73 -6.90 11.49
N VAL A 117 3.19 -7.33 10.35
CA VAL A 117 3.73 -6.97 9.03
C VAL A 117 2.85 -5.88 8.42
N ILE A 118 3.48 -4.79 8.00
CA ILE A 118 2.82 -3.71 7.28
C ILE A 118 3.28 -3.76 5.83
N ASP A 119 2.33 -3.72 4.91
CA ASP A 119 2.55 -3.79 3.47
C ASP A 119 2.14 -2.43 2.87
N PRO A 120 3.04 -1.43 2.79
CA PRO A 120 2.76 -0.20 2.07
C PRO A 120 2.60 -0.52 0.58
N GLY A 121 1.37 -0.37 0.08
CA GLY A 121 0.99 -0.70 -1.29
C GLY A 121 1.82 0.07 -2.32
N HIS A 122 2.17 -0.64 -3.40
CA HIS A 122 3.00 -0.14 -4.51
C HIS A 122 4.41 0.29 -4.07
N ASN A 123 5.20 0.82 -5.01
CA ASN A 123 6.54 1.36 -4.77
C ASN A 123 6.75 2.65 -5.57
N SER A 124 7.45 3.60 -4.96
CA SER A 124 7.66 4.94 -5.53
C SER A 124 8.35 4.95 -6.89
N GLY A 125 9.19 3.95 -7.20
CA GLY A 125 9.88 3.84 -8.50
C GLY A 125 9.19 2.94 -9.54
N ASN A 126 8.05 2.30 -9.23
CA ASN A 126 7.37 1.35 -10.14
C ASN A 126 7.09 1.96 -11.53
N PHE A 127 6.82 3.27 -11.63
CA PHE A 127 6.56 3.95 -12.90
C PHE A 127 7.78 3.99 -13.85
N GLN A 128 9.00 3.77 -13.35
CA GLN A 128 10.23 3.66 -14.13
C GLN A 128 10.53 2.20 -14.55
N HIS A 129 9.78 1.24 -14.02
CA HIS A 129 10.02 -0.20 -14.06
C HIS A 129 8.80 -0.96 -14.60
N THR A 130 8.12 -0.39 -15.59
CA THR A 130 6.85 -0.93 -16.13
C THR A 130 6.99 -2.34 -16.68
N ALA A 131 8.11 -2.68 -17.33
CA ALA A 131 8.38 -4.04 -17.80
C ALA A 131 8.54 -5.05 -16.65
N ASP A 132 9.21 -4.65 -15.57
CA ASP A 132 9.44 -5.51 -14.40
C ASP A 132 8.13 -5.81 -13.65
N ILE A 133 7.31 -4.79 -13.40
CA ILE A 133 6.05 -4.92 -12.66
C ILE A 133 4.93 -5.58 -13.48
N ASN A 134 4.95 -5.45 -14.82
CA ASN A 134 3.99 -6.12 -15.70
C ASN A 134 4.27 -7.63 -15.86
N ARG A 135 5.45 -8.13 -15.45
CA ARG A 135 5.75 -9.56 -15.46
C ARG A 135 4.73 -10.31 -14.61
N LYS A 136 4.13 -11.37 -15.17
CA LYS A 136 3.11 -12.16 -14.47
C LYS A 136 3.70 -12.99 -13.34
N VAL A 137 3.03 -12.98 -12.19
CA VAL A 137 3.28 -13.84 -11.03
C VAL A 137 2.04 -14.70 -10.74
N ASN A 138 2.25 -15.89 -10.21
CA ASN A 138 1.17 -16.79 -9.82
C ASN A 138 0.64 -16.38 -8.44
N ILE A 139 -0.65 -16.06 -8.38
CA ILE A 139 -1.35 -15.63 -7.16
C ILE A 139 -2.12 -16.75 -6.46
N GLY A 140 -1.75 -18.01 -6.74
CA GLY A 140 -2.37 -19.22 -6.22
C GLY A 140 -3.52 -19.70 -7.10
N THR A 141 -4.48 -18.82 -7.37
CA THR A 141 -5.69 -19.09 -8.18
C THR A 141 -5.49 -18.88 -9.68
N ASN A 142 -4.67 -17.90 -10.05
CA ASN A 142 -4.46 -17.45 -11.43
C ASN A 142 -3.15 -16.64 -11.52
N TRP A 143 -2.88 -16.04 -12.67
CA TRP A 143 -1.74 -15.14 -12.87
C TRP A 143 -2.19 -13.67 -12.89
N LYS A 144 -1.43 -12.78 -12.25
CA LYS A 144 -1.60 -11.32 -12.30
C LYS A 144 -0.24 -10.64 -12.46
N GLU A 145 -0.23 -9.35 -12.75
CA GLU A 145 0.94 -8.47 -12.71
C GLU A 145 1.70 -8.63 -11.38
N CYS A 146 3.03 -8.48 -11.42
CA CYS A 146 3.89 -8.51 -10.25
C CYS A 146 3.51 -7.38 -9.28
N ASP A 147 3.37 -6.15 -9.77
CA ASP A 147 2.91 -4.98 -9.00
C ASP A 147 2.28 -3.97 -9.98
N THR A 148 1.73 -2.88 -9.48
CA THR A 148 1.29 -1.73 -10.30
C THR A 148 1.87 -0.43 -9.75
N THR A 149 1.68 0.69 -10.45
CA THR A 149 2.14 2.01 -9.99
C THR A 149 1.33 2.57 -8.83
N GLY A 150 0.15 2.01 -8.55
CA GLY A 150 -0.90 2.66 -7.78
C GLY A 150 -1.51 3.85 -8.51
N THR A 151 -2.46 4.52 -7.85
CA THR A 151 -3.14 5.74 -8.32
C THR A 151 -2.43 7.01 -7.84
N SER A 152 -3.09 8.16 -8.00
CA SER A 152 -2.62 9.45 -7.49
C SER A 152 -3.80 10.39 -7.21
N THR A 153 -3.56 11.47 -6.46
CA THR A 153 -4.46 12.63 -6.53
C THR A 153 -4.33 13.32 -7.87
N ASN A 154 -5.34 14.13 -8.23
CA ASN A 154 -5.29 14.95 -9.45
C ASN A 154 -4.19 16.03 -9.41
N ALA A 155 -3.62 16.30 -8.22
CA ALA A 155 -2.46 17.16 -8.01
C ALA A 155 -1.11 16.40 -8.00
N GLY A 156 -1.09 15.11 -8.35
CA GLY A 156 0.13 14.32 -8.49
C GLY A 156 0.71 13.72 -7.21
N TYR A 157 0.01 13.77 -6.07
CA TYR A 157 0.43 13.03 -4.88
C TYR A 157 0.13 11.55 -5.09
N THR A 158 1.16 10.72 -5.25
CA THR A 158 1.03 9.30 -5.61
C THR A 158 0.60 8.44 -4.44
N GLU A 159 -0.12 7.35 -4.75
CA GLU A 159 -0.53 6.34 -3.77
C GLU A 159 0.69 5.75 -3.05
N ALA A 160 1.73 5.32 -3.77
CA ALA A 160 2.96 4.79 -3.18
C ALA A 160 3.63 5.74 -2.16
N ARG A 161 3.49 7.06 -2.33
CA ARG A 161 3.98 8.06 -1.36
C ARG A 161 3.05 8.19 -0.15
N PHE A 162 1.75 8.08 -0.36
CA PHE A 162 0.75 8.05 0.70
C PHE A 162 0.92 6.81 1.60
N THR A 163 0.95 5.62 1.00
CA THR A 163 1.00 4.32 1.70
C THR A 163 2.27 4.18 2.54
N LEU A 164 3.42 4.56 2.00
CA LEU A 164 4.71 4.55 2.70
C LEU A 164 4.76 5.52 3.89
N ASP A 165 4.16 6.72 3.78
CA ASP A 165 4.08 7.68 4.89
C ASP A 165 3.18 7.14 6.02
N VAL A 166 1.98 6.63 5.69
CA VAL A 166 1.07 6.03 6.69
C VAL A 166 1.69 4.77 7.32
N ALA A 167 2.35 3.91 6.55
CA ALA A 167 3.04 2.73 7.07
C ALA A 167 4.15 3.08 8.06
N ARG A 168 4.96 4.10 7.76
CA ARG A 168 6.02 4.61 8.66
C ARG A 168 5.45 5.17 9.96
N ARG A 169 4.33 5.88 9.90
CA ARG A 169 3.60 6.34 11.11
C ARG A 169 3.07 5.16 11.92
N LEU A 170 2.42 4.20 11.26
CA LEU A 170 1.84 3.00 11.90
C LEU A 170 2.94 2.17 12.58
N ARG A 171 4.11 2.01 11.95
CA ARG A 171 5.28 1.37 12.57
C ARG A 171 5.66 2.03 13.89
N THR A 172 5.80 3.35 13.91
CA THR A 172 6.19 4.09 15.12
C THR A 172 5.17 3.90 16.25
N ILE A 173 3.87 3.86 15.93
CA ILE A 173 2.82 3.62 16.93
C ILE A 173 2.91 2.18 17.45
N LEU A 174 2.89 1.17 16.57
CA LEU A 174 2.91 -0.24 16.99
C LEU A 174 4.20 -0.65 17.71
N GLN A 175 5.35 -0.07 17.36
CA GLN A 175 6.61 -0.27 18.11
C GLN A 175 6.53 0.30 19.53
N LYS A 176 5.85 1.45 19.71
CA LYS A 176 5.57 2.02 21.05
C LYS A 176 4.62 1.14 21.86
N GLU A 177 3.68 0.46 21.20
CA GLU A 177 2.81 -0.56 21.83
C GLU A 177 3.52 -1.90 22.09
N GLY A 178 4.80 -2.03 21.72
CA GLY A 178 5.63 -3.21 22.01
C GLY A 178 5.74 -4.25 20.89
N ALA A 179 5.14 -4.00 19.72
CA ALA A 179 5.15 -4.93 18.60
C ALA A 179 6.51 -4.99 17.88
N THR A 180 6.89 -6.19 17.43
CA THR A 180 7.92 -6.35 16.40
C THR A 180 7.30 -6.04 15.04
N VAL A 181 7.61 -4.86 14.49
CA VAL A 181 7.10 -4.44 13.18
C VAL A 181 8.09 -4.81 12.07
N LYS A 182 7.58 -5.43 11.00
CA LYS A 182 8.31 -5.70 9.75
C LYS A 182 7.56 -5.06 8.58
N PHE A 183 8.29 -4.63 7.55
CA PHE A 183 7.72 -4.13 6.31
C PHE A 183 7.89 -5.13 5.16
N THR A 184 7.03 -5.03 4.14
CA THR A 184 7.30 -5.65 2.83
C THR A 184 8.30 -4.84 2.00
N GLN A 185 8.31 -3.51 2.16
CA GLN A 185 9.27 -2.55 1.58
C GLN A 185 9.30 -1.25 2.40
N ASP A 186 10.43 -0.53 2.42
CA ASP A 186 10.55 0.79 3.09
C ASP A 186 11.06 1.89 2.14
N GLY A 187 10.65 1.86 0.87
CA GLY A 187 11.16 2.77 -0.17
C GLY A 187 12.65 2.56 -0.51
N ASP A 188 13.19 1.40 -0.15
CA ASP A 188 14.57 0.95 -0.30
C ASP A 188 14.83 0.15 -1.58
N ARG A 189 13.78 -0.16 -2.33
CA ARG A 189 13.81 -0.83 -3.65
C ARG A 189 13.40 0.11 -4.77
N SER A 190 14.03 -0.04 -5.94
CA SER A 190 13.66 0.68 -7.17
C SER A 190 12.26 0.30 -7.66
N TRP A 191 11.86 -0.97 -7.51
CA TRP A 191 10.52 -1.47 -7.81
C TRP A 191 10.21 -2.74 -7.00
N GLY A 192 8.93 -3.08 -6.88
CA GLY A 192 8.48 -4.25 -6.11
C GLY A 192 8.84 -4.18 -4.62
N PRO A 193 8.52 -5.20 -3.80
CA PRO A 193 8.22 -6.59 -4.12
C PRO A 193 6.95 -6.84 -4.92
N CYS A 194 6.94 -7.95 -5.66
CA CYS A 194 5.74 -8.45 -6.30
C CYS A 194 4.68 -8.86 -5.25
N VAL A 195 3.40 -8.88 -5.60
CA VAL A 195 2.28 -9.21 -4.69
C VAL A 195 2.39 -10.59 -4.04
N ASP A 196 3.04 -11.55 -4.71
CA ASP A 196 3.33 -12.88 -4.18
C ASP A 196 4.56 -12.88 -3.24
N GLU A 197 5.57 -12.06 -3.50
CA GLU A 197 6.68 -11.80 -2.57
C GLU A 197 6.17 -11.10 -1.29
N ARG A 198 5.29 -10.09 -1.43
CA ARG A 198 4.61 -9.38 -0.32
C ARG A 198 3.86 -10.35 0.60
N ALA A 199 3.07 -11.27 0.04
CA ALA A 199 2.39 -12.31 0.81
C ALA A 199 3.38 -13.24 1.55
N ARG A 200 4.42 -13.71 0.86
CA ARG A 200 5.43 -14.59 1.47
C ARG A 200 6.24 -13.91 2.59
N ILE A 201 6.44 -12.58 2.55
CA ILE A 201 7.06 -11.84 3.66
C ILE A 201 6.20 -11.96 4.94
N GLY A 202 4.88 -11.79 4.83
CA GLY A 202 3.94 -12.00 5.93
C GLY A 202 4.03 -13.41 6.52
N ASN A 203 3.96 -14.42 5.65
CA ASN A 203 3.96 -15.83 6.06
C ASN A 203 5.30 -16.24 6.73
N ARG A 204 6.45 -15.89 6.11
CA ARG A 204 7.79 -16.19 6.66
C ARG A 204 8.09 -15.42 7.95
N ALA A 205 7.41 -14.31 8.20
CA ALA A 205 7.55 -13.58 9.45
C ALA A 205 6.82 -14.25 10.62
N HIS A 206 5.96 -15.24 10.37
CA HIS A 206 4.98 -15.77 11.32
C HIS A 206 4.18 -14.64 11.99
N ALA A 207 3.73 -13.68 11.18
CA ALA A 207 3.04 -12.49 11.69
C ALA A 207 1.69 -12.86 12.35
N ASP A 208 1.42 -12.28 13.51
CA ASP A 208 0.10 -12.39 14.15
C ASP A 208 -0.97 -11.61 13.36
N ALA A 209 -0.57 -10.51 12.69
CA ALA A 209 -1.43 -9.71 11.83
C ALA A 209 -0.64 -9.09 10.66
N VAL A 210 -1.29 -8.98 9.50
CA VAL A 210 -0.78 -8.28 8.33
C VAL A 210 -1.79 -7.26 7.83
N VAL A 211 -1.34 -6.03 7.55
CA VAL A 211 -2.19 -4.99 6.93
C VAL A 211 -1.52 -4.45 5.68
N SER A 212 -2.23 -4.50 4.54
CA SER A 212 -1.85 -3.76 3.34
C SER A 212 -2.51 -2.39 3.35
N ILE A 213 -1.72 -1.33 3.19
CA ILE A 213 -2.22 0.05 3.20
C ILE A 213 -2.23 0.56 1.77
N HIS A 214 -3.39 1.03 1.32
CA HIS A 214 -3.66 1.52 -0.04
C HIS A 214 -4.56 2.76 -0.02
N ALA A 215 -4.75 3.38 -1.18
CA ALA A 215 -5.81 4.35 -1.40
C ALA A 215 -6.32 4.28 -2.85
N ASP A 216 -7.64 4.28 -3.02
CA ASP A 216 -8.31 3.90 -4.27
C ASP A 216 -8.41 5.06 -5.27
N GLY A 217 -8.71 4.74 -6.53
CA GLY A 217 -8.97 5.68 -7.61
C GLY A 217 -10.32 5.44 -8.28
N SER A 218 -11.35 6.16 -7.84
CA SER A 218 -12.72 6.06 -8.36
C SER A 218 -13.27 7.43 -8.83
N ALA A 219 -14.49 7.48 -9.36
CA ALA A 219 -15.08 8.73 -9.88
C ALA A 219 -15.16 9.85 -8.81
N ALA A 220 -15.11 11.12 -9.22
CA ALA A 220 -15.35 12.23 -8.30
C ALA A 220 -16.78 12.13 -7.73
N GLY A 221 -16.94 12.36 -6.42
CA GLY A 221 -18.19 12.05 -5.70
C GLY A 221 -18.13 10.76 -4.88
N ASN A 222 -17.34 9.78 -5.33
CA ASN A 222 -17.06 8.54 -4.60
C ASN A 222 -16.01 8.82 -3.51
N ARG A 223 -16.30 8.44 -2.27
CA ARG A 223 -15.50 8.77 -1.07
C ARG A 223 -15.65 7.72 0.01
N GLY A 224 -14.72 7.75 0.95
CA GLY A 224 -14.71 6.90 2.13
C GLY A 224 -13.70 5.76 2.01
N PHE A 225 -13.45 5.11 3.14
CA PHE A 225 -12.52 3.99 3.22
C PHE A 225 -13.24 2.66 2.99
N HIS A 226 -12.52 1.62 2.60
CA HIS A 226 -13.00 0.26 2.73
C HIS A 226 -11.89 -0.72 3.08
N VAL A 227 -12.23 -1.78 3.83
CA VAL A 227 -11.32 -2.86 4.20
C VAL A 227 -11.67 -4.09 3.37
N ILE A 228 -10.67 -4.62 2.66
CA ILE A 228 -10.80 -5.82 1.83
C ILE A 228 -10.41 -7.04 2.67
N LEU A 229 -11.36 -7.98 2.78
CA LEU A 229 -11.24 -9.24 3.48
C LEU A 229 -10.98 -10.38 2.49
N PRO A 230 -10.20 -11.42 2.85
CA PRO A 230 -10.05 -12.62 2.04
C PRO A 230 -11.37 -13.41 2.00
N GLY A 231 -11.83 -13.74 0.79
CA GLY A 231 -12.85 -14.77 0.58
C GLY A 231 -12.29 -16.19 0.79
N ALA A 232 -13.15 -17.20 0.70
CA ALA A 232 -12.81 -18.59 1.02
C ALA A 232 -12.28 -19.33 -0.22
N VAL A 233 -11.00 -19.11 -0.53
CA VAL A 233 -10.30 -19.69 -1.68
C VAL A 233 -9.69 -21.03 -1.30
N HIS A 234 -9.83 -22.02 -2.19
CA HIS A 234 -9.06 -23.26 -2.17
C HIS A 234 -8.74 -23.70 -3.60
N GLY A 235 -7.56 -23.33 -4.11
CA GLY A 235 -7.18 -23.59 -5.50
C GLY A 235 -5.70 -23.29 -5.77
N GLY A 236 -5.05 -24.18 -6.51
CA GLY A 236 -3.62 -24.10 -6.81
C GLY A 236 -2.78 -24.01 -5.54
N ALA A 237 -2.06 -22.90 -5.36
CA ALA A 237 -1.24 -22.64 -4.16
C ALA A 237 -1.95 -21.79 -3.09
N ALA A 238 -3.22 -21.43 -3.29
CA ALA A 238 -4.01 -20.63 -2.34
C ALA A 238 -4.96 -21.51 -1.50
N ASP A 239 -4.89 -21.33 -0.18
CA ASP A 239 -5.90 -21.82 0.76
C ASP A 239 -6.08 -20.79 1.88
N THR A 240 -7.08 -19.92 1.73
CA THR A 240 -7.37 -18.85 2.70
C THR A 240 -8.37 -19.29 3.76
N ARG A 241 -8.99 -20.46 3.63
CA ARG A 241 -10.05 -20.94 4.55
C ARG A 241 -9.62 -20.89 6.04
N PRO A 242 -8.37 -21.21 6.42
CA PRO A 242 -7.92 -21.10 7.82
C PRO A 242 -7.87 -19.66 8.35
N ILE A 243 -7.77 -18.66 7.49
CA ILE A 243 -7.56 -17.25 7.88
C ILE A 243 -8.78 -16.35 7.66
N VAL A 244 -9.86 -16.81 7.00
CA VAL A 244 -11.04 -15.97 6.71
C VAL A 244 -11.63 -15.37 8.00
N ALA A 245 -11.87 -16.19 9.02
CA ALA A 245 -12.50 -15.74 10.26
C ALA A 245 -11.64 -14.73 11.04
N SER A 246 -10.34 -15.01 11.21
CA SER A 246 -9.41 -14.12 11.90
C SER A 246 -9.13 -12.83 11.12
N SER A 247 -9.06 -12.91 9.78
CA SER A 247 -8.89 -11.72 8.94
C SER A 247 -10.14 -10.85 8.94
N ARG A 248 -11.33 -11.44 9.08
CA ARG A 248 -12.58 -10.71 9.26
C ARG A 248 -12.61 -9.94 10.58
N ASP A 249 -12.27 -10.58 11.71
CA ASP A 249 -12.19 -9.90 13.01
C ASP A 249 -11.15 -8.76 13.00
N LEU A 250 -9.96 -9.00 12.44
CA LEU A 250 -8.95 -7.96 12.19
C LEU A 250 -9.51 -6.79 11.36
N GLY A 251 -10.22 -7.09 10.27
CA GLY A 251 -10.78 -6.09 9.37
C GLY A 251 -11.92 -5.27 9.97
N GLU A 252 -12.82 -5.92 10.71
CA GLU A 252 -13.93 -5.28 11.43
C GLU A 252 -13.39 -4.34 12.52
N ARG A 253 -12.35 -4.76 13.27
CA ARG A 253 -11.68 -3.92 14.28
C ARG A 253 -10.91 -2.75 13.66
N ILE A 254 -10.24 -2.95 12.52
CA ILE A 254 -9.62 -1.85 11.77
C ILE A 254 -10.68 -0.87 11.27
N ALA A 255 -11.75 -1.33 10.63
CA ALA A 255 -12.80 -0.48 10.09
C ALA A 255 -13.45 0.40 11.18
N GLY A 256 -13.87 -0.19 12.30
CA GLY A 256 -14.50 0.54 13.41
C GLY A 256 -13.58 1.58 14.05
N ASN A 257 -12.31 1.24 14.27
CA ASN A 257 -11.34 2.20 14.82
C ASN A 257 -10.91 3.27 13.81
N PHE A 258 -10.84 2.95 12.52
CA PHE A 258 -10.57 3.93 11.46
C PHE A 258 -11.67 4.99 11.41
N VAL A 259 -12.95 4.61 11.45
CA VAL A 259 -14.09 5.55 11.59
C VAL A 259 -13.90 6.43 12.82
N ARG A 260 -13.71 5.80 14.00
CA ARG A 260 -13.61 6.48 15.30
C ARG A 260 -12.52 7.54 15.35
N VAL A 261 -11.36 7.27 14.77
CA VAL A 261 -10.17 8.14 14.87
C VAL A 261 -10.11 9.18 13.73
N THR A 262 -10.50 8.80 12.50
CA THR A 262 -10.40 9.69 11.34
C THR A 262 -11.63 10.55 11.10
N GLY A 263 -12.82 10.08 11.52
CA GLY A 263 -14.11 10.64 11.09
C GLY A 263 -14.44 10.38 9.61
N SER A 264 -13.71 9.49 8.94
CA SER A 264 -14.04 9.06 7.57
C SER A 264 -15.20 8.07 7.61
N ALA A 265 -16.21 8.31 6.77
CA ALA A 265 -17.28 7.36 6.54
C ALA A 265 -16.77 6.14 5.76
N PRO A 266 -17.43 4.98 5.88
CA PRO A 266 -17.33 3.89 4.92
C PRO A 266 -17.52 4.35 3.48
N SER A 267 -16.92 3.61 2.56
CA SER A 267 -17.04 3.83 1.11
C SER A 267 -18.50 3.87 0.66
N ASN A 268 -18.88 4.91 -0.09
CA ASN A 268 -20.20 5.02 -0.72
C ASN A 268 -20.29 4.35 -2.11
N TYR A 269 -19.27 3.60 -2.51
CA TYR A 269 -19.14 3.03 -3.86
C TYR A 269 -18.59 1.59 -3.90
N VAL A 270 -18.07 1.07 -2.77
CA VAL A 270 -17.60 -0.31 -2.58
C VAL A 270 -17.99 -0.78 -1.18
N GLY A 271 -18.37 -2.06 -1.03
CA GLY A 271 -18.66 -2.65 0.29
C GLY A 271 -20.02 -2.24 0.89
N ASP A 272 -21.00 -1.93 0.04
CA ASP A 272 -22.42 -1.75 0.37
C ASP A 272 -22.71 -0.83 1.56
N GLY A 273 -21.92 0.23 1.71
CA GLY A 273 -22.01 1.20 2.81
C GLY A 273 -21.50 0.69 4.17
N THR A 274 -21.10 -0.58 4.28
CA THR A 274 -20.46 -1.14 5.47
C THR A 274 -18.97 -0.79 5.57
N GLY A 275 -18.34 -0.55 4.41
CA GLY A 275 -16.89 -0.35 4.33
C GLY A 275 -16.09 -1.65 4.44
N LEU A 276 -16.75 -2.80 4.33
CA LEU A 276 -16.12 -4.12 4.24
C LEU A 276 -16.45 -4.73 2.88
N VAL A 277 -15.47 -5.32 2.22
CA VAL A 277 -15.67 -6.04 0.95
C VAL A 277 -14.87 -7.33 0.96
N THR A 278 -15.49 -8.45 0.59
CA THR A 278 -14.79 -9.75 0.51
C THR A 278 -14.33 -9.98 -0.92
N ARG A 279 -13.06 -10.37 -1.12
CA ARG A 279 -12.48 -10.61 -2.46
C ARG A 279 -11.64 -11.88 -2.51
N GLU A 280 -11.60 -12.48 -3.70
CA GLU A 280 -10.94 -13.76 -3.99
C GLU A 280 -9.89 -13.65 -5.12
N ASP A 281 -9.56 -12.42 -5.56
CA ASP A 281 -8.71 -12.17 -6.73
C ASP A 281 -7.40 -11.42 -6.40
N LEU A 282 -7.12 -11.15 -5.12
CA LEU A 282 -5.95 -10.39 -4.69
C LEU A 282 -4.85 -11.33 -4.22
N GLY A 283 -3.74 -11.43 -4.96
CA GLY A 283 -2.65 -12.33 -4.61
C GLY A 283 -2.00 -12.07 -3.25
N GLY A 284 -2.00 -10.82 -2.81
CA GLY A 284 -1.58 -10.45 -1.47
C GLY A 284 -2.45 -11.03 -0.36
N LEU A 285 -3.73 -11.37 -0.63
CA LEU A 285 -4.65 -12.09 0.26
C LEU A 285 -4.61 -13.61 0.02
N ASN A 286 -4.80 -14.04 -1.24
CA ASN A 286 -4.93 -15.45 -1.63
C ASN A 286 -3.74 -16.32 -1.21
N LEU A 287 -2.53 -15.74 -1.20
CA LEU A 287 -1.30 -16.42 -0.81
C LEU A 287 -0.93 -16.24 0.68
N SER A 288 -1.76 -15.57 1.49
CA SER A 288 -1.47 -15.37 2.91
C SER A 288 -1.90 -16.58 3.74
N THR A 289 -1.04 -16.99 4.68
CA THR A 289 -1.31 -18.08 5.64
C THR A 289 -1.42 -17.56 7.08
N VAL A 290 -1.60 -16.26 7.24
CA VAL A 290 -1.74 -15.52 8.50
C VAL A 290 -2.88 -14.50 8.37
N PRO A 291 -3.45 -13.96 9.47
CA PRO A 291 -4.54 -12.99 9.38
C PRO A 291 -4.11 -11.75 8.58
N LYS A 292 -4.79 -11.46 7.47
CA LYS A 292 -4.44 -10.34 6.57
C LYS A 292 -5.66 -9.64 6.00
N VAL A 293 -5.59 -8.30 5.96
CA VAL A 293 -6.54 -7.43 5.25
C VAL A 293 -5.81 -6.38 4.41
N PHE A 294 -6.54 -5.76 3.48
CA PHE A 294 -6.14 -4.50 2.84
C PHE A 294 -7.03 -3.39 3.38
N ILE A 295 -6.53 -2.18 3.56
CA ILE A 295 -7.33 -0.98 3.79
C ILE A 295 -7.08 0.04 2.69
N GLU A 296 -8.13 0.28 1.90
CA GLU A 296 -8.25 1.40 0.98
C GLU A 296 -8.70 2.62 1.78
N CYS A 297 -7.76 3.50 2.11
CA CYS A 297 -7.96 4.52 3.13
C CYS A 297 -8.92 5.66 2.72
N ALA A 298 -9.00 5.95 1.42
CA ALA A 298 -9.77 7.03 0.82
C ALA A 298 -9.78 6.92 -0.72
N ASN A 299 -10.64 7.65 -1.43
CA ASN A 299 -10.53 7.82 -2.90
C ASN A 299 -9.62 9.02 -3.26
N MET A 300 -8.43 8.78 -3.80
CA MET A 300 -7.48 9.85 -4.17
C MET A 300 -8.00 10.78 -5.29
N ARG A 301 -8.99 10.35 -6.08
CA ARG A 301 -9.53 11.10 -7.23
C ARG A 301 -10.69 12.05 -6.86
N ASP A 302 -11.31 11.90 -5.69
CA ASP A 302 -12.28 12.88 -5.15
C ASP A 302 -11.56 13.98 -4.38
N GLY A 303 -11.96 15.25 -4.57
CA GLY A 303 -11.27 16.40 -3.98
C GLY A 303 -11.26 16.46 -2.45
N LYS A 304 -12.29 15.92 -1.76
CA LYS A 304 -12.37 15.94 -0.29
C LYS A 304 -11.48 14.85 0.33
N ASP A 305 -11.42 13.69 -0.31
CA ASP A 305 -10.54 12.60 0.10
C ASP A 305 -9.09 12.86 -0.33
N ALA A 306 -8.85 13.52 -1.46
CA ALA A 306 -7.54 14.06 -1.85
C ALA A 306 -6.97 15.02 -0.79
N ALA A 307 -7.80 15.93 -0.25
CA ALA A 307 -7.42 16.84 0.83
C ALA A 307 -7.10 16.11 2.16
N ARG A 308 -7.70 14.95 2.40
CA ARG A 308 -7.38 14.07 3.54
C ARG A 308 -6.04 13.36 3.35
N VAL A 309 -5.84 12.65 2.24
CA VAL A 309 -4.59 11.88 2.02
C VAL A 309 -3.35 12.78 1.97
N THR A 310 -3.49 14.02 1.47
CA THR A 310 -2.42 15.02 1.46
C THR A 310 -2.15 15.68 2.82
N SER A 311 -3.08 15.58 3.79
CA SER A 311 -2.93 16.16 5.12
C SER A 311 -2.13 15.26 6.07
N ASP A 312 -0.99 15.75 6.54
CA ASP A 312 -0.14 15.08 7.54
C ASP A 312 -0.90 14.69 8.82
N ALA A 313 -1.76 15.58 9.31
CA ALA A 313 -2.58 15.34 10.50
C ALA A 313 -3.62 14.23 10.28
N TRP A 314 -4.19 14.14 9.06
CA TRP A 314 -5.11 13.06 8.73
C TRP A 314 -4.36 11.74 8.50
N ARG A 315 -3.19 11.73 7.86
CA ARG A 315 -2.34 10.52 7.75
C ARG A 315 -1.92 9.98 9.11
N GLN A 316 -1.68 10.85 10.09
CA GLN A 316 -1.45 10.43 11.48
C GLN A 316 -2.70 9.78 12.10
N LYS A 317 -3.90 10.33 11.88
CA LYS A 317 -5.16 9.73 12.32
C LYS A 317 -5.44 8.38 11.63
N ALA A 318 -5.14 8.26 10.35
CA ALA A 318 -5.28 7.01 9.60
C ALA A 318 -4.38 5.92 10.18
N ALA A 319 -3.10 6.22 10.41
CA ALA A 319 -2.17 5.32 11.07
C ALA A 319 -2.62 4.92 12.49
N GLN A 320 -3.12 5.87 13.29
CA GLN A 320 -3.64 5.57 14.63
C GLN A 320 -4.91 4.69 14.59
N GLY A 321 -5.86 4.97 13.70
CA GLY A 321 -7.06 4.15 13.54
C GLY A 321 -6.76 2.71 13.11
N ILE A 322 -5.77 2.51 12.23
CA ILE A 322 -5.28 1.17 11.88
C ILE A 322 -4.59 0.52 13.09
N SER A 323 -3.75 1.25 13.81
CA SER A 323 -3.05 0.76 15.01
C SER A 323 -4.01 0.28 16.09
N ASP A 324 -5.03 1.09 16.42
CA ASP A 324 -6.04 0.77 17.43
C ASP A 324 -6.84 -0.49 17.03
N GLY A 325 -7.11 -0.67 15.73
CA GLY A 325 -7.72 -1.90 15.21
C GLY A 325 -6.84 -3.15 15.40
N ILE A 326 -5.54 -3.02 15.13
CA ILE A 326 -4.56 -4.11 15.31
C ILE A 326 -4.35 -4.42 16.79
N VAL A 327 -4.28 -3.41 17.67
CA VAL A 327 -4.18 -3.59 19.12
C VAL A 327 -5.41 -4.36 19.63
N ASN A 328 -6.61 -3.91 19.28
CA ASN A 328 -7.84 -4.59 19.66
C ASN A 328 -7.93 -6.03 19.10
N PHE A 329 -7.35 -6.32 17.93
CA PHE A 329 -7.33 -7.68 17.36
C PHE A 329 -6.37 -8.61 18.10
N LEU A 330 -5.18 -8.10 18.45
CA LEU A 330 -4.12 -8.88 19.07
C LEU A 330 -4.22 -8.97 20.60
N GLN A 331 -5.08 -8.16 21.21
CA GLN A 331 -5.50 -8.18 22.62
C GLN A 331 -7.04 -8.20 22.70
N PRO A 332 -7.68 -9.34 22.35
CA PRO A 332 -9.13 -9.47 22.29
C PRO A 332 -9.82 -9.53 23.66
#